data_AF-A0AAY4B4I1-F1
#
_entry.id   AF-A0AAY4B4I1-F1
#
_cell.length_a   1.000
_cell.length_b   1.000
_cell.length_c   1.000
_cell.angle_alpha   90.00
_cell.angle_beta   90.00
_cell.angle_gamma   90.00
#
_symmetry.space_group_name_H-M   'P 1'
#
loop_
_entity.id
_entity.type
_entity.pdbx_description
1 polymer ?
#
loop_
_entity_poly.entity_id
_entity_poly.type
_entity_poly.pdbx_seq_one_letter_code
_entity_poly.pdbx_strand_id
1 'polypeptide(L)'
;IPMTLRASCKQAVKEAQKFIYKILNPDRFNGAHVLTIKNNHIMHFGQRAHENLMSVEEIHNVKMREFFQKGQSGITIRGSADSVSIAGLEVEALCCKMQNESAQENERSMLQTLRDLGNNVTLDPPINDFKRIPEQIDSAKCICFKQSGLNIEKVNGAECNTLYQRVPAQFCSLVCKVGVQRDYAPPRDQLLGEGIYFTGSVEETMKLWEDTDDEYVYILEAKVFTGKSVPGSPGLIVPPQCGPDPFVLYDSLKGGKDTHVIFNTHQALPTCLYTCKRLQGSKYESLHLR
;
A
#
# COMPACT_ATOMS: atom_id res chain seq x y z
N ILE A 1 -13.60 5.68 29.87
CA ILE A 1 -14.12 4.42 29.29
C ILE A 1 -12.92 3.67 28.70
N PRO A 2 -12.61 2.43 29.11
CA PRO A 2 -11.56 1.67 28.46
C PRO A 2 -11.97 1.37 27.01
N MET A 3 -11.18 1.82 26.03
CA MET A 3 -11.40 1.51 24.63
C MET A 3 -10.95 0.07 24.37
N THR A 4 -11.91 -0.84 24.16
CA THR A 4 -11.62 -2.24 23.84
C THR A 4 -11.49 -2.40 22.33
N LEU A 5 -10.27 -2.56 21.83
CA LEU A 5 -10.03 -2.91 20.43
C LEU A 5 -10.27 -4.40 20.18
N ARG A 6 -10.95 -4.72 19.09
CA ARG A 6 -11.24 -6.09 18.66
C ARG A 6 -10.76 -6.27 17.23
N ALA A 7 -9.98 -7.31 16.99
CA ALA A 7 -9.57 -7.74 15.65
C ALA A 7 -9.50 -9.26 15.60
N SER A 8 -9.44 -9.82 14.39
CA SER A 8 -9.38 -11.26 14.14
C SER A 8 -8.08 -11.92 14.61
N CYS A 9 -7.01 -11.14 14.85
CA CYS A 9 -5.74 -11.64 15.37
C CYS A 9 -5.07 -10.67 16.35
N LYS A 10 -4.17 -11.19 17.19
CA LYS A 10 -3.44 -10.40 18.21
C LYS A 10 -2.55 -9.33 17.57
N GLN A 11 -1.98 -9.63 16.41
CA GLN A 11 -1.12 -8.71 15.65
C GLN A 11 -1.92 -7.48 15.22
N ALA A 12 -3.11 -7.67 14.65
CA ALA A 12 -3.97 -6.56 14.24
C ALA A 12 -4.42 -5.71 15.43
N VAL A 13 -4.69 -6.32 16.60
CA VAL A 13 -4.98 -5.54 17.83
C VAL A 13 -3.79 -4.68 18.23
N LYS A 14 -2.57 -5.21 18.20
CA LYS A 14 -1.36 -4.45 18.55
C LYS A 14 -1.07 -3.31 17.57
N GLU A 15 -1.20 -3.56 16.26
CA GLU A 15 -1.04 -2.52 15.24
C GLU A 15 -2.07 -1.41 15.41
N ALA A 16 -3.34 -1.77 15.66
CA ALA A 16 -4.40 -0.80 15.95
C ALA A 16 -4.10 0.00 17.24
N GLN A 17 -3.60 -0.65 18.29
CA GLN A 17 -3.18 0.02 19.52
C GLN A 17 -2.05 1.02 19.25
N LYS A 18 -1.02 0.62 18.50
CA LYS A 18 0.11 1.48 18.13
C LYS A 18 -0.35 2.68 17.30
N PHE A 19 -1.22 2.45 16.33
CA PHE A 19 -1.81 3.50 15.50
C PHE A 19 -2.59 4.53 16.34
N ILE A 20 -3.51 4.07 17.19
CA ILE A 20 -4.29 4.96 18.06
C ILE A 20 -3.38 5.70 19.05
N TYR A 21 -2.41 5.00 19.64
CA TYR A 21 -1.46 5.63 20.56
C TYR A 21 -0.70 6.77 19.88
N LYS A 22 -0.24 6.58 18.63
CA LYS A 22 0.45 7.63 17.86
C LYS A 22 -0.44 8.84 17.59
N ILE A 23 -1.73 8.64 17.30
CA ILE A 23 -2.66 9.76 17.05
C ILE A 23 -3.01 10.51 18.34
N LEU A 24 -3.21 9.78 19.45
CA LEU A 24 -3.57 10.36 20.75
C LEU A 24 -2.39 11.00 21.48
N ASN A 25 -1.16 10.75 21.04
CA ASN A 25 0.06 11.32 21.62
C ASN A 25 0.88 12.02 20.53
N PRO A 26 0.38 13.14 19.97
CA PRO A 26 1.08 13.87 18.92
C PRO A 26 2.42 14.41 19.42
N ASP A 27 3.41 14.47 18.52
CA ASP A 27 4.75 14.95 18.84
C ASP A 27 4.73 16.44 19.19
N ARG A 28 5.72 16.90 19.96
CA ARG A 28 5.86 18.33 20.30
C ARG A 28 7.00 18.95 19.50
N PHE A 29 6.70 20.02 18.76
CA PHE A 29 7.67 20.75 17.96
C PHE A 29 7.43 22.26 18.04
N ASN A 30 8.48 23.03 18.35
CA ASN A 30 8.43 24.49 18.51
C ASN A 30 7.25 24.99 19.37
N GLY A 31 6.96 24.28 20.47
CA GLY A 31 5.91 24.66 21.41
C GLY A 31 4.49 24.20 21.04
N ALA A 32 4.26 23.71 19.82
CA ALA A 32 2.96 23.17 19.37
C ALA A 32 2.97 21.64 19.28
N HIS A 33 1.79 21.01 19.32
CA HIS A 33 1.65 19.60 19.00
C HIS A 33 1.53 19.43 17.49
N VAL A 34 2.17 18.38 16.98
CA VAL A 34 2.28 18.08 15.56
C VAL A 34 2.00 16.61 15.32
N LEU A 35 1.09 16.32 14.39
CA LEU A 35 0.84 14.97 13.89
C LEU A 35 1.13 14.94 12.40
N THR A 36 1.81 13.89 11.95
CA THR A 36 2.05 13.66 10.52
C THR A 36 1.40 12.36 10.10
N ILE A 37 0.40 12.49 9.22
CA ILE A 37 -0.28 11.38 8.55
C ILE A 37 0.42 11.17 7.21
N LYS A 38 0.84 9.94 6.92
CA LYS A 38 1.48 9.56 5.65
C LYS A 38 0.56 8.60 4.91
N ASN A 39 -0.03 9.08 3.82
CA ASN A 39 -0.99 8.32 3.04
C ASN A 39 -1.04 8.86 1.61
N ASN A 40 -0.67 8.03 0.64
CA ASN A 40 -0.59 8.46 -0.75
C ASN A 40 -1.94 8.75 -1.40
N HIS A 41 -3.03 8.23 -0.83
CA HIS A 41 -4.37 8.55 -1.32
C HIS A 41 -4.77 10.01 -1.10
N ILE A 42 -4.02 10.76 -0.29
CA ILE A 42 -4.18 12.21 -0.18
C ILE A 42 -4.01 12.89 -1.55
N MET A 43 -3.14 12.37 -2.43
CA MET A 43 -2.97 12.91 -3.78
C MET A 43 -4.24 12.83 -4.64
N HIS A 44 -5.19 11.96 -4.28
CA HIS A 44 -6.45 11.76 -4.99
C HIS A 44 -7.61 12.53 -4.35
N PHE A 45 -7.34 13.40 -3.37
CA PHE A 45 -8.38 14.20 -2.75
C PHE A 45 -9.03 15.13 -3.77
N GLY A 46 -10.32 14.95 -4.00
CA GLY A 46 -11.12 15.85 -4.82
C GLY A 46 -11.61 17.08 -4.03
N GLN A 47 -12.45 17.90 -4.66
CA GLN A 47 -13.00 19.11 -4.05
C GLN A 47 -13.68 18.84 -2.69
N ARG A 48 -14.55 17.81 -2.61
CA ARG A 48 -15.26 17.47 -1.37
C ARG A 48 -14.33 17.09 -0.21
N ALA A 49 -13.22 16.40 -0.52
CA ALA A 49 -12.25 16.04 0.51
C ALA A 49 -11.54 17.28 1.05
N HIS A 50 -11.18 18.23 0.18
CA HIS A 50 -10.59 19.51 0.58
C HIS A 50 -11.58 20.40 1.35
N GLU A 51 -12.86 20.45 0.96
CA GLU A 51 -13.92 21.14 1.73
C GLU A 51 -14.05 20.58 3.15
N ASN A 52 -13.97 19.25 3.30
CA ASN A 52 -13.93 18.62 4.62
C ASN A 52 -12.67 19.01 5.38
N LEU A 53 -11.48 18.98 4.76
CA LEU A 53 -10.23 19.38 5.42
C LEU A 53 -10.28 20.82 5.94
N MET A 54 -10.79 21.76 5.14
CA MET A 54 -10.99 23.15 5.57
C MET A 54 -11.94 23.23 6.76
N SER A 55 -13.03 22.47 6.73
CA SER A 55 -13.97 22.38 7.86
C SER A 55 -13.29 21.84 9.12
N VAL A 56 -12.45 20.81 9.00
CA VAL A 56 -11.68 20.25 10.13
C VAL A 56 -10.69 21.28 10.69
N GLU A 57 -9.99 22.03 9.82
CA GLU A 57 -9.10 23.12 10.23
C GLU A 57 -9.82 24.20 11.05
N GLU A 58 -10.98 24.64 10.57
CA GLU A 58 -11.78 25.69 11.22
C GLU A 58 -12.38 25.22 12.55
N ILE A 59 -13.02 24.05 12.57
CA ILE A 59 -13.72 23.50 13.75
C ILE A 59 -12.74 23.22 14.88
N HIS A 60 -11.60 22.60 14.58
CA HIS A 60 -10.63 22.18 15.60
C HIS A 60 -9.55 23.24 15.87
N ASN A 61 -9.58 24.36 15.15
CA ASN A 61 -8.58 25.43 15.20
C ASN A 61 -7.15 24.87 15.04
N VAL A 62 -6.96 24.04 14.01
CA VAL A 62 -5.67 23.46 13.64
C VAL A 62 -5.17 24.06 12.33
N LYS A 63 -3.87 23.91 12.07
CA LYS A 63 -3.27 24.19 10.78
C LYS A 63 -2.78 22.92 10.13
N MET A 64 -3.23 22.67 8.92
CA MET A 64 -2.88 21.54 8.09
C MET A 64 -1.98 22.00 6.95
N ARG A 65 -1.06 21.11 6.58
CA ARG A 65 -0.22 21.29 5.41
C ARG A 65 -0.02 19.96 4.73
N GLU A 66 -0.47 19.88 3.49
CA GLU A 66 -0.14 18.77 2.61
C GLU A 66 1.33 18.84 2.16
N PHE A 67 1.93 17.67 1.99
CA PHE A 67 3.24 17.55 1.39
C PHE A 67 3.28 16.35 0.46
N PHE A 68 4.13 16.45 -0.56
CA PHE A 68 4.55 15.36 -1.41
C PHE A 68 6.06 15.41 -1.55
N GLN A 69 6.75 14.38 -1.08
CA GLN A 69 8.20 14.32 -1.12
C GLN A 69 8.64 12.88 -1.41
N LYS A 70 9.46 12.71 -2.46
CA LYS A 70 10.04 11.42 -2.86
C LYS A 70 8.98 10.32 -3.04
N GLY A 71 7.84 10.66 -3.64
CA GLY A 71 6.76 9.70 -3.88
C GLY A 71 5.92 9.34 -2.65
N GLN A 72 6.12 10.01 -1.52
CA GLN A 72 5.27 9.90 -0.34
C GLN A 72 4.47 11.19 -0.16
N SER A 73 3.14 11.09 -0.05
CA SER A 73 2.29 12.20 0.38
C SER A 73 1.80 12.06 1.80
N GLY A 74 1.43 13.19 2.38
CA GLY A 74 0.88 13.23 3.73
C GLY A 74 0.35 14.59 4.10
N ILE A 75 -0.24 14.66 5.29
CA ILE A 75 -0.70 15.91 5.91
C ILE A 75 0.00 16.05 7.27
N THR A 76 0.58 17.22 7.49
CA THR A 76 1.05 17.65 8.81
C THR A 76 -0.01 18.54 9.45
N ILE A 77 -0.47 18.16 10.64
CA ILE A 77 -1.47 18.87 11.44
C ILE A 77 -0.76 19.50 12.64
N ARG A 78 -1.04 20.78 12.92
CA ARG A 78 -0.44 21.53 14.04
C ARG A 78 -1.50 22.24 14.87
N GLY A 79 -1.36 22.19 16.19
CA GLY A 79 -2.31 22.83 17.11
C GLY A 79 -2.14 22.42 18.57
N SER A 80 -3.24 22.46 19.32
CA SER A 80 -3.33 21.87 20.68
C SER A 80 -3.29 20.34 20.60
N ALA A 81 -2.94 19.64 21.69
CA ALA A 81 -2.87 18.17 21.67
C ALA A 81 -4.22 17.55 21.28
N ASP A 82 -5.29 17.92 21.98
CA ASP A 82 -6.64 17.37 21.76
C ASP A 82 -7.14 17.68 20.35
N SER A 83 -6.99 18.93 19.90
CA SER A 83 -7.39 19.36 18.55
C SER A 83 -6.67 18.57 17.47
N VAL A 84 -5.35 18.37 17.61
CA VAL A 84 -4.53 17.63 16.65
C VAL A 84 -4.93 16.16 16.60
N SER A 85 -5.20 15.54 17.75
CA SER A 85 -5.64 14.15 17.81
C SER A 85 -7.00 13.95 17.16
N ILE A 86 -7.98 14.83 17.44
CA ILE A 86 -9.33 14.74 16.83
C ILE A 86 -9.25 14.98 15.32
N ALA A 87 -8.59 16.06 14.90
CA ALA A 87 -8.37 16.34 13.48
C ALA A 87 -7.63 15.20 12.78
N GLY A 88 -6.65 14.58 13.45
CA GLY A 88 -5.93 13.42 12.95
C GLY A 88 -6.85 12.23 12.66
N LEU A 89 -7.78 11.92 13.57
CA LEU A 89 -8.76 10.85 13.36
C LEU A 89 -9.68 11.14 12.18
N GLU A 90 -10.12 12.39 12.01
CA GLU A 90 -11.00 12.79 10.89
C GLU A 90 -10.26 12.71 9.55
N VAL A 91 -9.00 13.17 9.49
CA VAL A 91 -8.18 13.08 8.27
C VAL A 91 -7.89 11.62 7.91
N GLU A 92 -7.59 10.75 8.87
CA GLU A 92 -7.44 9.31 8.61
C GLU A 92 -8.74 8.67 8.14
N ALA A 93 -9.90 9.11 8.66
CA ALA A 93 -11.20 8.64 8.18
C ALA A 93 -11.45 9.05 6.71
N LEU A 94 -11.06 10.27 6.31
CA LEU A 94 -11.10 10.70 4.91
C LEU A 94 -10.18 9.83 4.04
N CYS A 95 -8.97 9.53 4.50
CA CYS A 95 -8.05 8.64 3.80
C CYS A 95 -8.62 7.24 3.60
N CYS A 96 -9.18 6.64 4.67
CA CYS A 96 -9.84 5.33 4.62
C CYS A 96 -11.02 5.30 3.63
N LYS A 97 -11.80 6.39 3.56
CA LYS A 97 -12.89 6.50 2.60
C LYS A 97 -12.36 6.49 1.16
N MET A 98 -11.35 7.33 0.86
CA MET A 98 -10.74 7.41 -0.47
C MET A 98 -10.11 6.08 -0.90
N GLN A 99 -9.45 5.39 0.03
CA GLN A 99 -8.91 4.05 -0.20
C GLN A 99 -9.98 3.04 -0.63
N ASN A 100 -11.09 3.00 0.10
CA ASN A 100 -12.19 2.08 -0.19
C ASN A 100 -12.87 2.40 -1.52
N GLU A 101 -13.09 3.69 -1.82
CA GLU A 101 -13.65 4.12 -3.11
C GLU A 101 -12.73 3.73 -4.27
N SER A 102 -11.42 3.98 -4.15
CA SER A 102 -10.42 3.59 -5.15
C SER A 102 -10.38 2.07 -5.37
N ALA A 103 -10.48 1.28 -4.29
CA ALA A 103 -10.52 -0.17 -4.40
C ALA A 103 -11.82 -0.66 -5.05
N GLN A 104 -12.97 -0.07 -4.73
CA GLN A 104 -14.23 -0.42 -5.37
C GLN A 104 -14.24 -0.07 -6.86
N GLU A 105 -13.63 1.04 -7.25
CA GLU A 105 -13.50 1.43 -8.65
C GLU A 105 -12.62 0.44 -9.43
N ASN A 106 -11.46 0.09 -8.89
CA ASN A 106 -10.59 -0.94 -9.47
C ASN A 106 -11.31 -2.28 -9.63
N GLU A 107 -12.05 -2.72 -8.61
CA GLU A 107 -12.84 -3.95 -8.65
C GLU A 107 -13.91 -3.92 -9.75
N ARG A 108 -14.66 -2.81 -9.87
CA ARG A 108 -15.64 -2.62 -10.95
C ARG A 108 -15.00 -2.63 -12.33
N SER A 109 -13.85 -1.97 -12.49
CA SER A 109 -13.11 -1.95 -13.75
C SER A 109 -12.67 -3.35 -14.16
N MET A 110 -12.09 -4.13 -13.24
CA MET A 110 -11.68 -5.51 -13.51
C MET A 110 -12.85 -6.40 -13.91
N LEU A 111 -14.00 -6.26 -13.24
CA LEU A 111 -15.21 -6.99 -13.61
C LEU A 111 -15.73 -6.64 -14.98
N GLN A 112 -15.72 -5.35 -15.34
CA GLN A 112 -16.18 -4.92 -16.64
C GLN A 112 -15.31 -5.56 -17.73
N THR A 113 -13.98 -5.54 -17.57
CA THR A 113 -13.06 -6.23 -18.47
C THR A 113 -13.37 -7.72 -18.59
N LEU A 114 -13.66 -8.41 -17.48
CA LEU A 114 -14.00 -9.84 -17.51
C LEU A 114 -15.31 -10.11 -18.25
N ARG A 115 -16.32 -9.26 -18.09
CA ARG A 115 -17.59 -9.35 -18.82
C ARG A 115 -17.39 -9.09 -20.31
N ASP A 116 -16.58 -8.11 -20.68
CA ASP A 116 -16.26 -7.78 -22.06
C ASP A 116 -15.54 -8.95 -22.76
N LEU A 117 -14.76 -9.73 -22.01
CA LEU A 117 -14.12 -10.98 -22.46
C LEU A 117 -15.07 -12.19 -22.48
N GLY A 118 -16.37 -12.01 -22.19
CA GLY A 118 -17.37 -13.07 -22.22
C GLY A 118 -17.43 -13.96 -20.97
N ASN A 119 -16.76 -13.57 -19.87
CA ASN A 119 -16.84 -14.31 -18.63
C ASN A 119 -18.05 -13.88 -17.80
N ASN A 120 -18.91 -14.83 -17.43
CA ASN A 120 -19.99 -14.61 -16.47
C ASN A 120 -19.43 -14.65 -15.04
N VAL A 121 -18.84 -13.55 -14.60
CA VAL A 121 -18.33 -13.41 -13.22
C VAL A 121 -19.30 -12.60 -12.39
N THR A 122 -19.85 -13.25 -11.36
CA THR A 122 -20.57 -12.60 -10.26
C THR A 122 -19.58 -12.41 -9.13
N LEU A 123 -19.46 -11.20 -8.59
CA LEU A 123 -18.78 -11.02 -7.31
C LEU A 123 -19.64 -11.65 -6.23
N ASP A 124 -18.99 -12.30 -5.26
CA ASP A 124 -19.58 -12.39 -3.94
C ASP A 124 -19.91 -10.96 -3.47
N PRO A 125 -21.05 -10.73 -2.81
CA PRO A 125 -21.42 -9.39 -2.37
C PRO A 125 -20.25 -8.73 -1.64
N PRO A 126 -20.04 -7.41 -1.82
CA PRO A 126 -18.95 -6.71 -1.15
C PRO A 126 -19.02 -7.07 0.33
N ILE A 127 -17.89 -7.45 0.91
CA ILE A 127 -17.72 -7.62 2.35
C ILE A 127 -17.87 -6.22 2.97
N ASN A 128 -19.12 -5.73 3.02
CA ASN A 128 -19.55 -4.49 3.65
C ASN A 128 -19.61 -4.66 5.16
N ASP A 129 -19.51 -5.90 5.63
CA ASP A 129 -19.30 -6.24 7.01
C ASP A 129 -17.80 -6.40 7.27
N PHE A 130 -17.21 -5.44 7.98
CA PHE A 130 -16.02 -5.70 8.82
C PHE A 130 -16.22 -6.90 9.78
N LYS A 131 -17.43 -7.46 9.86
CA LYS A 131 -17.73 -8.71 10.53
C LYS A 131 -17.51 -9.90 9.60
N ARG A 132 -16.56 -10.74 10.02
CA ARG A 132 -16.12 -12.00 9.41
C ARG A 132 -15.13 -11.87 8.25
N ILE A 133 -14.00 -11.24 8.55
CA ILE A 133 -12.75 -11.97 8.33
C ILE A 133 -12.88 -13.30 9.09
N PRO A 134 -12.65 -14.49 8.49
CA PRO A 134 -12.82 -15.76 9.18
C PRO A 134 -12.27 -15.70 10.60
N GLU A 135 -13.05 -16.17 11.59
CA GLU A 135 -12.66 -16.24 13.02
C GLU A 135 -11.36 -17.02 13.26
N GLN A 136 -10.83 -17.66 12.21
CA GLN A 136 -9.53 -18.29 12.15
C GLN A 136 -8.80 -17.83 10.88
N ILE A 137 -8.31 -16.59 10.84
CA ILE A 137 -7.01 -16.40 10.17
C ILE A 137 -6.01 -16.98 11.15
N ASP A 138 -5.64 -18.23 10.89
CA ASP A 138 -4.51 -18.86 11.55
C ASP A 138 -3.33 -17.90 11.43
N SER A 139 -2.90 -17.32 12.54
CA SER A 139 -1.96 -16.19 12.62
C SER A 139 -0.53 -16.54 12.17
N ALA A 140 -0.40 -17.66 11.47
CA ALA A 140 0.80 -18.20 10.87
C ALA A 140 0.65 -18.48 9.36
N LYS A 141 -0.53 -18.42 8.70
CA LYS A 141 -0.64 -18.81 7.28
C LYS A 141 -0.65 -17.64 6.29
N CYS A 142 0.34 -17.66 5.39
CA CYS A 142 0.33 -17.02 4.06
C CYS A 142 -1.09 -16.85 3.53
N ILE A 143 -1.58 -15.62 3.33
CA ILE A 143 -2.76 -15.44 2.50
C ILE A 143 -2.31 -15.72 1.08
N CYS A 144 -2.59 -16.92 0.57
CA CYS A 144 -2.29 -17.28 -0.80
C CYS A 144 -3.36 -16.68 -1.73
N PHE A 145 -2.97 -15.73 -2.57
CA PHE A 145 -3.81 -15.13 -3.60
C PHE A 145 -4.01 -16.12 -4.74
N LYS A 146 -5.06 -16.94 -4.65
CA LYS A 146 -5.47 -17.86 -5.72
C LYS A 146 -6.78 -17.48 -6.42
N GLN A 147 -7.29 -16.27 -6.22
CA GLN A 147 -8.61 -15.89 -6.71
C GLN A 147 -8.59 -14.54 -7.42
N SER A 148 -8.33 -14.58 -8.73
CA SER A 148 -8.74 -13.49 -9.63
C SER A 148 -9.32 -14.00 -10.96
N GLY A 149 -9.32 -15.30 -11.23
CA GLY A 149 -9.73 -15.86 -12.53
C GLY A 149 -8.86 -15.42 -13.73
N LEU A 150 -7.94 -14.47 -13.53
CA LEU A 150 -6.96 -14.00 -14.50
C LEU A 150 -5.75 -14.92 -14.47
N ASN A 151 -5.67 -15.82 -15.43
CA ASN A 151 -4.38 -16.41 -15.79
C ASN A 151 -3.55 -15.32 -16.47
N ILE A 152 -2.39 -14.99 -15.92
CA ILE A 152 -1.35 -14.35 -16.73
C ILE A 152 -0.92 -15.43 -17.73
N GLU A 153 -1.54 -15.43 -18.91
CA GLU A 153 -1.04 -16.22 -20.02
C GLU A 153 0.35 -15.69 -20.35
N LYS A 154 1.37 -16.54 -20.15
CA LYS A 154 2.71 -16.25 -20.60
C LYS A 154 2.66 -16.12 -22.11
N VAL A 155 2.76 -14.90 -22.62
CA VAL A 155 3.14 -14.69 -24.01
C VAL A 155 4.52 -15.33 -24.17
N ASN A 156 4.65 -16.24 -25.13
CA ASN A 156 5.89 -16.99 -25.35
C ASN A 156 7.08 -16.03 -25.44
N GLY A 157 8.09 -16.24 -24.58
CA GLY A 157 9.32 -15.44 -24.53
C GLY A 157 9.37 -14.34 -23.47
N ALA A 158 8.34 -14.19 -22.63
CA ALA A 158 8.33 -13.16 -21.59
C ALA A 158 8.70 -13.67 -20.18
N GLU A 159 9.57 -12.93 -19.50
CA GLU A 159 10.06 -13.24 -18.15
C GLU A 159 9.02 -12.87 -17.08
N CYS A 160 8.48 -13.91 -16.44
CA CYS A 160 7.65 -13.81 -15.26
C CYS A 160 8.48 -14.25 -14.05
N ASN A 161 8.81 -13.30 -13.17
CA ASN A 161 9.68 -13.52 -12.03
C ASN A 161 8.87 -13.53 -10.73
N THR A 162 9.28 -14.35 -9.76
CA THR A 162 8.75 -14.26 -8.39
C THR A 162 9.53 -13.16 -7.69
N LEU A 163 8.85 -12.06 -7.33
CA LEU A 163 9.46 -10.90 -6.68
C LEU A 163 8.71 -10.51 -5.41
N TYR A 164 9.33 -9.65 -4.61
CA TYR A 164 8.88 -9.28 -3.28
C TYR A 164 8.69 -7.77 -3.15
N GLN A 165 7.68 -7.36 -2.38
CA GLN A 165 7.40 -5.96 -2.04
C GLN A 165 7.00 -5.87 -0.56
N ARG A 166 7.51 -4.87 0.17
CA ARG A 166 7.02 -4.60 1.52
C ARG A 166 5.71 -3.83 1.45
N VAL A 167 4.69 -4.23 2.22
CA VAL A 167 3.39 -3.57 2.27
C VAL A 167 3.14 -3.02 3.68
N PRO A 168 2.75 -1.74 3.86
CA PRO A 168 2.31 -1.23 5.16
C PRO A 168 1.04 -1.95 5.64
N ALA A 169 0.92 -2.15 6.97
CA ALA A 169 -0.19 -2.89 7.58
C ALA A 169 -1.58 -2.42 7.12
N GLN A 170 -1.75 -1.10 6.97
CA GLN A 170 -3.00 -0.46 6.55
C GLN A 170 -3.45 -0.82 5.13
N PHE A 171 -2.53 -1.26 4.26
CA PHE A 171 -2.81 -1.59 2.88
C PHE A 171 -2.89 -3.10 2.62
N CYS A 172 -2.60 -3.94 3.61
CA CYS A 172 -2.63 -5.39 3.45
C CYS A 172 -3.98 -5.89 2.89
N SER A 173 -5.10 -5.45 3.46
CA SER A 173 -6.44 -5.83 2.98
C SER A 173 -6.75 -5.33 1.57
N LEU A 174 -6.26 -4.14 1.20
CA LEU A 174 -6.49 -3.57 -0.13
C LEU A 174 -5.67 -4.28 -1.19
N VAL A 175 -4.39 -4.55 -0.93
CA VAL A 175 -3.55 -5.40 -1.80
C VAL A 175 -4.20 -6.76 -1.99
N CYS A 176 -4.80 -7.31 -0.92
CA CYS A 176 -5.51 -8.57 -1.02
C CYS A 176 -6.73 -8.53 -1.94
N LYS A 177 -7.41 -7.38 -1.97
CA LYS A 177 -8.68 -7.22 -2.67
C LYS A 177 -8.49 -6.85 -4.14
N VAL A 178 -7.57 -5.93 -4.43
CA VAL A 178 -7.45 -5.28 -5.75
C VAL A 178 -6.04 -5.33 -6.34
N GLY A 179 -5.17 -6.16 -5.76
CA GLY A 179 -3.78 -6.26 -6.19
C GLY A 179 -2.93 -5.06 -5.79
N VAL A 180 -1.70 -5.02 -6.32
CA VAL A 180 -0.76 -3.93 -6.02
C VAL A 180 -1.18 -2.63 -6.69
N GLN A 181 -0.92 -1.51 -6.02
CA GLN A 181 -1.13 -0.17 -6.54
C GLN A 181 0.10 0.68 -6.25
N ARG A 182 0.39 1.66 -7.11
CA ARG A 182 1.52 2.60 -6.93
C ARG A 182 1.49 3.29 -5.58
N ASP A 183 0.29 3.62 -5.10
CA ASP A 183 0.11 4.42 -3.88
C ASP A 183 0.30 3.62 -2.59
N TYR A 184 0.17 2.31 -2.61
CA TYR A 184 0.15 1.51 -1.38
C TYR A 184 1.52 1.40 -0.71
N ALA A 185 2.59 1.25 -1.50
CA ALA A 185 3.88 0.89 -0.94
C ALA A 185 5.09 1.42 -1.74
N PRO A 186 5.16 2.72 -2.08
CA PRO A 186 6.38 3.21 -2.71
C PRO A 186 7.56 3.13 -1.73
N PRO A 187 8.78 2.86 -2.24
CA PRO A 187 9.99 2.96 -1.43
C PRO A 187 10.26 4.42 -1.05
N ARG A 188 11.18 4.64 -0.10
CA ARG A 188 11.54 5.99 0.37
C ARG A 188 12.12 6.85 -0.76
N ASP A 189 12.93 6.25 -1.63
CA ASP A 189 13.59 6.91 -2.73
C ASP A 189 13.27 6.18 -4.05
N GLN A 190 12.47 6.83 -4.92
CA GLN A 190 12.08 6.29 -6.22
C GLN A 190 13.16 6.57 -7.29
N LEU A 191 14.34 5.99 -7.10
CA LEU A 191 15.52 6.28 -7.93
C LEU A 191 15.47 5.70 -9.36
N LEU A 192 14.47 4.88 -9.65
CA LEU A 192 14.37 4.14 -10.92
C LEU A 192 13.17 4.59 -11.76
N GLY A 193 12.19 5.27 -11.18
CA GLY A 193 10.98 5.75 -11.85
C GLY A 193 9.77 5.75 -10.91
N GLU A 194 8.73 6.49 -11.28
CA GLU A 194 7.49 6.66 -10.52
C GLU A 194 6.52 5.49 -10.77
N GLY A 195 6.92 4.30 -10.32
CA GLY A 195 6.19 3.05 -10.55
C GLY A 195 6.03 2.18 -9.31
N ILE A 196 5.67 0.92 -9.52
CA ILE A 196 5.47 -0.08 -8.47
C ILE A 196 6.75 -0.91 -8.35
N TYR A 197 7.39 -0.83 -7.19
CA TYR A 197 8.69 -1.43 -6.94
C TYR A 197 8.58 -2.86 -6.41
N PHE A 198 9.46 -3.72 -6.91
CA PHE A 198 9.68 -5.07 -6.44
C PHE A 198 11.17 -5.38 -6.37
N THR A 199 11.57 -6.32 -5.51
CA THR A 199 12.93 -6.84 -5.44
C THR A 199 12.95 -8.35 -5.59
N GLY A 200 14.03 -8.92 -6.13
CA GLY A 200 14.11 -10.38 -6.31
C GLY A 200 14.41 -11.18 -5.04
N SER A 201 14.74 -10.51 -3.93
CA SER A 201 14.89 -11.16 -2.62
C SER A 201 14.30 -10.34 -1.48
N VAL A 202 13.97 -11.02 -0.38
CA VAL A 202 13.45 -10.41 0.84
C VAL A 202 14.49 -9.50 1.50
N GLU A 203 15.77 -9.86 1.46
CA GLU A 203 16.85 -9.07 2.02
C GLU A 203 16.95 -7.70 1.34
N GLU A 204 16.83 -7.66 0.01
CA GLU A 204 16.80 -6.41 -0.74
C GLU A 204 15.50 -5.62 -0.50
N THR A 205 14.35 -6.31 -0.32
CA THR A 205 13.09 -5.66 0.10
C THR A 205 13.30 -4.93 1.43
N MET A 206 13.96 -5.56 2.40
CA MET A 206 14.15 -4.93 3.71
C MET A 206 15.06 -3.72 3.67
N LYS A 207 16.05 -3.70 2.76
CA LYS A 207 16.94 -2.54 2.53
C LYS A 207 16.22 -1.38 1.85
N LEU A 208 15.38 -1.68 0.87
CA LEU A 208 14.71 -0.64 0.08
C LEU A 208 13.62 0.11 0.89
N TRP A 209 13.06 -0.52 1.93
CA TRP A 209 12.07 0.06 2.83
C TRP A 209 12.53 0.11 4.31
N GLU A 210 13.80 0.46 4.57
CA GLU A 210 14.46 0.48 5.91
C GLU A 210 13.76 1.29 7.03
N ASP A 211 12.73 2.06 6.71
CA ASP A 211 12.26 3.22 7.47
C ASP A 211 11.29 2.97 8.65
N THR A 212 11.16 1.76 9.18
CA THR A 212 10.13 1.53 10.21
C THR A 212 10.57 0.71 11.40
N ASP A 213 10.30 1.28 12.59
CA ASP A 213 10.37 0.59 13.88
C ASP A 213 9.13 -0.28 14.16
N ASP A 214 8.58 -0.92 13.14
CA ASP A 214 7.40 -1.76 13.29
C ASP A 214 7.76 -3.10 13.94
N GLU A 215 6.89 -3.57 14.86
CA GLU A 215 7.03 -4.90 15.45
C GLU A 215 6.79 -5.98 14.39
N TYR A 216 5.89 -5.69 13.45
CA TYR A 216 5.53 -6.57 12.34
C TYR A 216 5.82 -5.92 11.00
N VAL A 217 6.32 -6.72 10.06
CA VAL A 217 6.58 -6.32 8.68
C VAL A 217 5.80 -7.27 7.76
N TYR A 218 5.15 -6.73 6.75
CA TYR A 218 4.39 -7.50 5.78
C TYR A 218 5.10 -7.50 4.44
N ILE A 219 5.32 -8.69 3.89
CA ILE A 219 6.02 -8.88 2.62
C ILE A 219 5.06 -9.59 1.67
N LEU A 220 4.76 -8.93 0.57
CA LEU A 220 4.03 -9.48 -0.55
C LEU A 220 5.00 -10.21 -1.48
N GLU A 221 4.75 -11.48 -1.73
CA GLU A 221 5.28 -12.18 -2.89
C GLU A 221 4.29 -12.04 -4.05
N ALA A 222 4.82 -11.78 -5.24
CA ALA A 222 4.03 -11.70 -6.46
C ALA A 222 4.77 -12.33 -7.64
N LYS A 223 3.99 -12.89 -8.57
CA LYS A 223 4.46 -13.17 -9.93
C LYS A 223 4.38 -11.88 -10.74
N VAL A 224 5.52 -11.37 -11.15
CA VAL A 224 5.64 -10.09 -11.84
C VAL A 224 6.12 -10.31 -13.27
N PHE A 225 5.35 -9.81 -14.22
CA PHE A 225 5.66 -9.80 -15.63
C PHE A 225 6.55 -8.60 -15.95
N THR A 226 7.86 -8.84 -16.01
CA THR A 226 8.87 -7.80 -16.24
C THR A 226 9.18 -7.57 -17.72
N GLY A 227 8.93 -8.57 -18.57
CA GLY A 227 9.11 -8.46 -20.02
C GLY A 227 10.49 -7.93 -20.43
N LYS A 228 10.53 -7.10 -21.47
CA LYS A 228 11.74 -6.37 -21.86
C LYS A 228 11.98 -5.23 -20.88
N SER A 229 13.08 -5.32 -20.15
CA SER A 229 13.45 -4.35 -19.11
C SER A 229 14.66 -3.50 -19.47
N VAL A 230 14.63 -2.22 -19.12
CA VAL A 230 15.68 -1.22 -19.38
C VAL A 230 16.14 -0.55 -18.07
N PRO A 231 17.39 -0.05 -17.95
CA PRO A 231 17.79 0.68 -16.76
C PRO A 231 16.85 1.85 -16.42
N GLY A 232 16.45 1.93 -15.14
CA GLY A 232 15.60 3.01 -14.64
C GLY A 232 16.36 4.31 -14.34
N SER A 233 15.62 5.41 -14.26
CA SER A 233 16.11 6.72 -13.82
C SER A 233 15.01 7.51 -13.10
N PRO A 234 15.37 8.43 -12.19
CA PRO A 234 14.37 9.23 -11.47
C PRO A 234 13.46 10.02 -12.41
N GLY A 235 12.19 10.17 -12.06
CA GLY A 235 11.21 10.98 -12.80
C GLY A 235 10.54 10.30 -14.00
N LEU A 236 10.89 9.05 -14.33
CA LEU A 236 10.19 8.29 -15.37
C LEU A 236 8.78 7.89 -14.89
N ILE A 237 7.72 8.36 -15.55
CA ILE A 237 6.33 8.00 -15.24
C ILE A 237 5.78 6.84 -16.09
N VAL A 238 6.51 6.50 -17.16
CA VAL A 238 6.26 5.37 -18.06
C VAL A 238 7.62 4.80 -18.49
N PRO A 239 7.70 3.53 -18.91
CA PRO A 239 8.93 2.98 -19.48
C PRO A 239 9.35 3.74 -20.76
N PRO A 240 10.66 3.88 -21.02
CA PRO A 240 11.18 4.46 -22.26
C PRO A 240 10.76 3.68 -23.51
N GLN A 241 10.92 4.32 -24.67
CA GLN A 241 10.71 3.72 -25.98
C GLN A 241 11.70 2.57 -26.25
N CYS A 242 11.19 1.45 -26.76
CA CYS A 242 11.94 0.26 -27.15
C CYS A 242 12.03 0.16 -28.68
N GLY A 243 13.00 0.85 -29.28
CA GLY A 243 13.27 0.81 -30.72
C GLY A 243 12.75 2.05 -31.47
N PRO A 244 12.58 1.98 -32.80
CA PRO A 244 12.24 3.15 -33.63
C PRO A 244 10.76 3.55 -33.57
N ASP A 245 9.87 2.65 -33.19
CA ASP A 245 8.44 2.91 -33.06
C ASP A 245 8.12 3.58 -31.70
N PRO A 246 7.56 4.81 -31.68
CA PRO A 246 7.26 5.55 -30.45
C PRO A 246 6.17 4.92 -29.59
N PHE A 247 5.34 4.02 -30.14
CA PHE A 247 4.29 3.33 -29.39
C PHE A 247 4.78 2.03 -28.73
N VAL A 248 5.97 1.56 -29.10
CA VAL A 248 6.57 0.38 -28.51
C VAL A 248 7.46 0.83 -27.35
N LEU A 249 6.98 0.61 -26.13
CA LEU A 249 7.73 0.91 -24.91
C LEU A 249 8.39 -0.37 -24.37
N TYR A 250 9.37 -0.21 -23.49
CA TYR A 250 9.79 -1.30 -22.61
C TYR A 250 8.65 -1.69 -21.66
N ASP A 251 8.71 -2.92 -21.14
CA ASP A 251 7.67 -3.44 -20.26
C ASP A 251 7.91 -3.06 -18.78
N SER A 252 9.17 -2.88 -18.39
CA SER A 252 9.57 -2.53 -17.03
C SER A 252 10.91 -1.81 -16.98
N LEU A 253 11.26 -1.32 -15.79
CA LEU A 253 12.58 -0.79 -15.48
C LEU A 253 13.31 -1.72 -14.52
N LYS A 254 14.64 -1.72 -14.58
CA LYS A 254 15.51 -2.46 -13.68
C LYS A 254 16.64 -1.59 -13.14
N GLY A 255 17.16 -1.93 -11.97
CA GLY A 255 18.34 -1.28 -11.40
C GLY A 255 18.74 -1.87 -10.06
N GLY A 256 19.81 -1.33 -9.48
CA GLY A 256 20.32 -1.78 -8.19
C GLY A 256 20.80 -3.24 -8.20
N LYS A 257 20.64 -3.93 -7.07
CA LYS A 257 21.11 -5.32 -6.89
C LYS A 257 20.15 -6.37 -7.42
N ASP A 258 18.86 -6.05 -7.52
CA ASP A 258 17.81 -6.86 -8.19
C ASP A 258 16.44 -6.16 -8.05
N THR A 259 16.36 -4.87 -8.41
CA THR A 259 15.16 -4.07 -8.25
C THR A 259 14.46 -3.88 -9.59
N HIS A 260 13.16 -4.14 -9.61
CA HIS A 260 12.30 -4.06 -10.78
C HIS A 260 11.18 -3.06 -10.54
N VAL A 261 10.82 -2.28 -11.55
CA VAL A 261 9.73 -1.32 -11.49
C VAL A 261 8.77 -1.55 -12.65
N ILE A 262 7.51 -1.80 -12.31
CA ILE A 262 6.41 -1.91 -13.27
C ILE A 262 5.52 -0.67 -13.21
N PHE A 263 4.79 -0.38 -14.28
CA PHE A 263 3.93 0.81 -14.37
C PHE A 263 2.45 0.47 -14.51
N ASN A 264 2.12 -0.77 -14.83
CA ASN A 264 0.76 -1.29 -14.85
C ASN A 264 0.56 -2.30 -13.72
N THR A 265 -0.46 -2.08 -12.90
CA THR A 265 -0.83 -2.92 -11.74
C THR A 265 -1.11 -4.36 -12.14
N HIS A 266 -1.65 -4.58 -13.35
CA HIS A 266 -1.97 -5.90 -13.89
C HIS A 266 -0.73 -6.72 -14.30
N GLN A 267 0.48 -6.12 -14.30
CA GLN A 267 1.72 -6.87 -14.51
C GLN A 267 2.13 -7.69 -13.29
N ALA A 268 1.52 -7.48 -12.12
CA ALA A 268 1.83 -8.21 -10.91
C ALA A 268 0.61 -8.96 -10.39
N LEU A 269 0.76 -10.27 -10.22
CA LEU A 269 -0.19 -11.13 -9.53
C LEU A 269 0.38 -11.43 -8.15
N PRO A 270 -0.14 -10.80 -7.07
CA PRO A 270 0.13 -11.25 -5.71
C PRO A 270 -0.08 -12.76 -5.59
N THR A 271 0.78 -13.46 -4.86
CA THR A 271 0.69 -14.91 -4.63
C THR A 271 0.66 -15.28 -3.16
N CYS A 272 1.44 -14.62 -2.30
CA CYS A 272 1.33 -14.71 -0.85
C CYS A 272 1.58 -13.37 -0.17
N LEU A 273 0.88 -13.09 0.93
CA LEU A 273 1.27 -12.07 1.92
C LEU A 273 1.86 -12.74 3.19
N TYR A 274 3.14 -12.50 3.45
CA TYR A 274 3.86 -12.94 4.65
C TYR A 274 3.77 -11.89 5.76
N THR A 275 3.61 -12.34 7.00
CA THR A 275 3.77 -11.50 8.20
C THR A 275 5.01 -11.94 8.96
N CYS A 276 5.98 -11.04 9.08
CA CYS A 276 7.25 -11.26 9.76
C CYS A 276 7.26 -10.47 11.07
N LYS A 277 7.82 -11.05 12.13
CA LYS A 277 8.02 -10.35 13.40
C LYS A 277 9.47 -9.92 13.53
N ARG A 278 9.69 -8.69 13.94
CA ARG A 278 11.02 -8.19 14.27
C ARG A 278 11.48 -8.77 15.61
N LEU A 279 12.65 -9.41 15.60
CA LEU A 279 13.37 -9.85 16.79
C LEU A 279 14.31 -8.73 17.26
N GLN A 280 14.76 -8.78 18.52
CA GLN A 280 15.76 -7.82 19.03
C GLN A 280 17.04 -7.88 18.18
N GLY A 281 17.57 -6.72 17.79
CA GLY A 281 18.80 -6.58 17.00
C GLY A 281 18.63 -6.59 15.48
N SER A 282 17.55 -6.03 14.94
CA SER A 282 17.29 -5.88 13.49
C SER A 282 17.23 -7.18 12.69
N LYS A 283 16.98 -8.32 13.37
CA LYS A 283 16.72 -9.60 12.73
C LYS A 283 15.22 -9.80 12.60
N TYR A 284 14.78 -10.39 11.49
CA TYR A 284 13.37 -10.73 11.26
C TYR A 284 13.23 -12.25 11.22
N GLU A 285 12.23 -12.78 11.90
CA GLU A 285 11.82 -14.16 11.76
C GLU A 285 10.45 -14.17 11.07
N SER A 286 10.36 -14.91 9.96
CA SER A 286 9.06 -15.23 9.38
C SER A 286 8.28 -16.01 10.42
N LEU A 287 7.05 -15.58 10.73
CA LEU A 287 6.16 -16.35 11.58
C LEU A 287 5.68 -17.58 10.80
N HIS A 288 6.52 -18.61 10.72
CA HIS A 288 6.21 -19.93 10.16
C HIS A 288 7.08 -20.99 10.84
N LEU A 289 6.60 -21.53 11.95
CA LEU A 289 7.16 -22.76 12.51
C LEU A 289 6.00 -23.72 12.83
N ARG A 290 5.80 -24.60 11.84
CA ARG A 290 4.88 -25.76 11.71
C ARG A 290 3.49 -25.48 11.12
#